data_AF-A0AAE1G876-F1
#
_entry.id   AF-A0AAE1G876-F1
#
_cell.length_a   1.000
_cell.length_b   1.000
_cell.length_c   1.000
_cell.angle_alpha   90.00
_cell.angle_beta   90.00
_cell.angle_gamma   90.00
#
_symmetry.space_group_name_H-M   'P 1'
#
loop_
_entity.id
_entity.type
_entity.pdbx_description
1 polymer ?
#
loop_
_entity_poly.entity_id
_entity_poly.type
_entity_poly.pdbx_seq_one_letter_code
_entity_poly.pdbx_strand_id
1 'polypeptide(L)'
;MTRGEERFNRSHTRTRVLIEQTFGLLKSRFRCLHQSGGSLQYEPRKCGKIITACILLHNRCVRRRIPLPEAEAEAEGGEEEDPDDPEPLGGCRSETGTCCRTTST
;
A
#
# COMPACT_ATOMS: atom_id res chain seq x y z
N MET A 1 14.28 20.37 17.28
CA MET A 1 14.49 18.93 17.55
C MET A 1 15.55 18.77 18.61
N THR A 2 15.28 17.99 19.64
CA THR A 2 16.24 17.65 20.69
C THR A 2 17.06 16.43 20.27
N ARG A 3 18.29 16.28 20.78
CA ARG A 3 19.13 15.08 20.53
C ARG A 3 18.43 13.77 20.91
N GLY A 4 17.54 13.81 21.91
CA GLY A 4 16.73 12.65 22.32
C GLY A 4 15.71 12.27 21.26
N GLU A 5 14.99 13.25 20.72
CA GLU A 5 14.04 13.06 19.61
C GLU A 5 14.72 12.52 18.36
N GLU A 6 15.89 13.03 17.98
CA GLU A 6 16.64 12.55 16.82
C GLU A 6 17.01 11.07 16.94
N ARG A 7 17.47 10.64 18.12
CA ARG A 7 17.83 9.24 18.38
C ARG A 7 16.60 8.32 18.37
N PHE A 8 15.50 8.79 18.93
CA PHE A 8 14.22 8.07 18.90
C PHE A 8 13.73 7.92 17.46
N ASN A 9 13.63 9.02 16.72
CA ASN A 9 13.18 9.06 15.33
C ASN A 9 14.03 8.13 14.45
N ARG A 10 15.36 8.19 14.57
CA ARG A 10 16.26 7.30 13.82
C ARG A 10 15.98 5.82 14.11
N SER A 11 15.76 5.46 15.38
CA SER A 11 15.51 4.08 15.78
C SER A 11 14.11 3.61 15.34
N HIS A 12 13.12 4.50 15.45
CA HIS A 12 11.75 4.25 15.04
C HIS A 12 11.64 4.05 13.52
N THR A 13 12.22 4.95 12.73
CA THR A 13 12.26 4.85 11.26
C THR A 13 12.93 3.55 10.82
N ARG A 14 14.07 3.19 11.40
CA ARG A 14 14.75 1.91 11.08
C ARG A 14 13.85 0.72 11.36
N THR A 15 13.10 0.75 12.47
CA THR A 15 12.20 -0.34 12.84
C THR A 15 11.03 -0.44 11.87
N ARG A 16 10.41 0.69 11.48
CA ARG A 16 9.35 0.71 10.46
C ARG A 16 9.79 0.09 9.14
N VAL A 17 10.96 0.50 8.63
CA VAL A 17 11.50 -0.04 7.37
C VAL A 17 11.63 -1.56 7.42
N LEU A 18 12.16 -2.11 8.52
CA LEU A 18 12.29 -3.56 8.68
C LEU A 18 10.93 -4.28 8.74
N ILE A 19 9.96 -3.70 9.43
CA ILE A 19 8.60 -4.25 9.54
C ILE A 19 7.91 -4.24 8.17
N GLU A 20 7.96 -3.11 7.46
CA GLU A 20 7.37 -2.96 6.12
C GLU A 20 7.98 -3.95 5.12
N GLN A 21 9.31 -4.07 5.10
CA GLN A 21 10.01 -5.07 4.29
C GLN A 21 9.59 -6.51 4.65
N THR A 22 9.48 -6.81 5.93
CA THR A 22 9.07 -8.14 6.39
C THR A 22 7.65 -8.48 5.93
N PHE A 23 6.71 -7.53 6.02
CA PHE A 23 5.36 -7.72 5.51
C PHE A 23 5.33 -7.88 3.99
N GLY A 24 6.13 -7.11 3.25
CA GLY A 24 6.27 -7.28 1.80
C GLY A 24 6.69 -8.72 1.44
N LEU A 25 7.71 -9.26 2.12
CA LEU A 25 8.21 -10.62 1.90
C LEU A 25 7.20 -11.71 2.29
N LEU A 26 6.41 -11.48 3.35
CA LEU A 26 5.37 -12.42 3.77
C LEU A 26 4.21 -12.44 2.77
N LYS A 27 3.75 -11.26 2.31
CA LYS A 27 2.67 -11.14 1.33
C LYS A 27 3.06 -11.72 -0.03
N SER A 28 4.30 -11.51 -0.48
CA SER A 28 4.77 -12.08 -1.76
C SER A 28 4.87 -13.61 -1.71
N ARG A 29 5.26 -14.18 -0.56
CA ARG A 29 5.35 -15.63 -0.40
C ARG A 29 4.01 -16.31 -0.15
N PHE A 30 3.11 -15.67 0.60
CA PHE A 30 1.84 -16.25 1.03
C PHE A 30 0.67 -15.40 0.52
N ARG A 31 0.05 -15.84 -0.58
CA ARG A 31 -1.11 -15.17 -1.18
C ARG A 31 -2.28 -14.98 -0.21
N CYS A 32 -2.45 -15.84 0.80
CA CYS A 32 -3.48 -15.66 1.84
C CYS A 32 -3.29 -14.43 2.74
N LEU A 33 -2.12 -13.78 2.67
CA LEU A 33 -1.85 -12.48 3.33
C LEU A 33 -1.94 -11.30 2.35
N HIS A 34 -2.02 -11.59 1.05
CA HIS A 34 -2.15 -10.61 -0.03
C HIS A 34 -3.63 -10.37 -0.36
N GLN A 35 -3.98 -9.17 -0.83
CA GLN A 35 -5.37 -8.85 -1.19
C GLN A 35 -5.87 -9.75 -2.33
N SER A 36 -5.02 -10.09 -3.30
CA SER A 36 -5.40 -10.97 -4.42
C SER A 36 -5.71 -12.42 -4.03
N GLY A 37 -5.19 -12.91 -2.90
CA GLY A 37 -5.56 -14.23 -2.36
C GLY A 37 -6.82 -14.21 -1.50
N GLY A 38 -7.55 -13.09 -1.48
CA GLY A 38 -8.63 -12.81 -0.56
C GLY A 38 -8.10 -12.32 0.78
N SER A 39 -8.68 -11.23 1.31
CA SER A 39 -8.42 -10.80 2.68
C SER A 39 -8.81 -11.90 3.67
N LEU A 40 -8.11 -11.98 4.81
CA LEU A 40 -8.41 -12.98 5.84
C LEU A 40 -9.79 -12.71 6.47
N GLN A 41 -10.82 -13.37 5.94
CA GLN A 41 -12.21 -13.30 6.43
C GLN A 41 -12.41 -14.18 7.68
N TYR A 42 -11.59 -13.98 8.70
CA TYR A 42 -11.66 -14.72 9.95
C TYR A 42 -11.62 -13.78 11.16
N GLU A 43 -12.06 -14.28 12.31
CA GLU A 43 -11.89 -13.55 13.56
C GLU A 43 -10.40 -13.23 13.82
N PRO A 44 -10.07 -12.09 14.46
CA PRO A 44 -8.69 -11.67 14.70
C PRO A 44 -7.84 -12.74 15.39
N ARG A 45 -8.44 -13.53 16.29
CA ARG A 45 -7.77 -14.66 16.96
C ARG A 45 -7.29 -15.73 15.97
N LYS A 46 -8.09 -16.03 14.94
CA LYS A 46 -7.74 -17.00 13.90
C LYS A 46 -6.76 -16.39 12.89
N CYS A 47 -6.92 -15.12 12.51
CA CYS A 47 -5.94 -14.39 11.71
C CYS A 47 -4.55 -14.41 12.35
N GLY A 48 -4.45 -14.15 13.66
CA GLY A 48 -3.18 -14.22 14.39
C GLY A 48 -2.51 -15.59 14.31
N LYS A 49 -3.27 -16.69 14.37
CA LYS A 49 -2.74 -18.05 14.19
C LYS A 49 -2.21 -18.28 12.77
N ILE A 50 -2.95 -17.80 11.75
CA ILE A 50 -2.54 -17.92 10.35
C ILE A 50 -1.24 -17.13 10.10
N ILE A 51 -1.18 -15.88 10.57
CA ILE A 51 0.02 -15.04 10.45
C ILE A 51 1.21 -15.71 11.16
N THR A 52 1.00 -16.25 12.36
CA THR A 52 2.06 -16.96 13.10
C THR A 52 2.57 -18.17 12.32
N ALA A 53 1.68 -18.97 11.74
CA ALA A 53 2.07 -20.11 10.90
C ALA A 53 2.87 -19.63 9.68
N CYS A 54 2.47 -18.56 9.02
CA CYS A 54 3.20 -17.97 7.88
C CYS A 54 4.62 -17.54 8.28
N ILE A 55 4.79 -16.91 9.44
CA ILE A 55 6.12 -16.52 9.95
C ILE A 55 7.00 -17.75 10.23
N LEU A 56 6.45 -18.77 10.89
CA LEU A 56 7.18 -20.01 11.17
C LEU A 56 7.64 -20.72 9.88
N LEU A 57 6.74 -20.79 8.89
CA LEU A 57 7.03 -21.35 7.57
C LEU A 57 8.05 -20.51 6.81
N HIS A 58 7.93 -19.19 6.82
CA HIS A 58 8.91 -18.27 6.23
C HIS A 58 10.31 -18.53 6.79
N ASN A 59 10.43 -18.60 8.12
CA ASN A 59 11.71 -18.87 8.78
C ASN A 59 12.29 -20.24 8.41
N ARG A 60 11.43 -21.23 8.11
CA ARG A 60 11.86 -22.53 7.60
C ARG A 60 12.35 -22.42 6.15
N CYS A 61 11.66 -21.68 5.30
CA CYS A 61 12.07 -21.41 3.92
C CYS A 61 13.41 -20.68 3.85
N VAL A 62 13.62 -19.62 4.66
CA VAL A 62 14.88 -18.87 4.73
C VAL A 62 16.04 -19.79 5.12
N ARG A 63 15.89 -20.60 6.19
CA ARG A 63 16.93 -21.56 6.62
C ARG A 63 17.26 -22.60 5.56
N ARG A 64 16.26 -23.01 4.77
CA ARG A 64 16.41 -23.98 3.69
C ARG A 64 16.80 -23.33 2.35
N ARG A 65 16.99 -22.02 2.31
CA ARG A 65 17.28 -21.23 1.10
C ARG A 65 16.25 -21.47 -0.03
N ILE A 66 14.99 -21.64 0.36
CA ILE A 66 13.90 -21.78 -0.61
C ILE A 66 13.64 -20.38 -1.22
N PRO A 67 13.75 -20.20 -2.54
CA PRO A 67 13.52 -18.91 -3.18
C PRO A 67 12.09 -18.42 -2.94
N LEU A 68 11.88 -17.12 -3.12
CA LEU A 68 10.53 -16.57 -3.18
C LEU A 68 9.86 -17.08 -4.46
N PRO A 69 8.53 -17.34 -4.44
CA PRO A 69 7.80 -17.59 -5.67
C PRO A 69 7.97 -16.39 -6.61
N GLU A 70 8.07 -16.66 -7.92
CA GLU A 70 8.11 -15.61 -8.93
C GLU A 70 6.81 -14.79 -8.84
N ALA A 71 6.96 -13.47 -8.74
CA ALA A 71 5.80 -12.60 -8.73
C ALA A 71 5.16 -12.64 -10.12
N GLU A 72 3.98 -13.23 -10.23
CA GLU A 72 3.12 -13.02 -11.38
C GLU A 72 2.82 -11.52 -11.44
N ALA A 73 3.14 -10.86 -12.56
CA ALA A 73 2.90 -9.43 -12.75
C ALA A 73 1.39 -9.17 -12.73
N GLU A 74 0.86 -8.78 -11.56
CA GLU A 74 -0.52 -8.33 -11.43
C GLU A 74 -0.57 -6.83 -11.77
N ALA A 75 -1.42 -6.46 -12.72
CA ALA A 75 -1.72 -5.08 -13.03
C ALA A 75 -2.33 -4.42 -11.77
N GLU A 76 -1.69 -3.41 -11.22
CA GLU A 76 -2.33 -2.53 -10.24
C GLU A 76 -3.49 -1.81 -10.93
N GLY A 77 -4.70 -2.28 -10.70
CA GLY A 77 -5.93 -1.69 -11.19
C GLY A 77 -6.92 -1.59 -10.05
N GLY A 78 -7.11 -0.37 -9.56
CA GLY A 78 -8.07 -0.03 -8.51
C GLY A 78 -7.63 1.24 -7.80
N GLU A 79 -7.77 2.39 -8.46
CA GLU A 79 -7.87 3.67 -7.77
C GLU A 79 -9.06 3.56 -6.81
N GLU A 80 -8.83 3.77 -5.52
CA GLU A 80 -9.92 3.92 -4.55
C GLU A 80 -10.63 5.24 -4.91
N GLU A 81 -11.75 5.16 -5.63
CA GLU A 81 -12.64 6.31 -5.83
C GLU A 81 -13.21 6.70 -4.45
N ASP A 82 -12.65 7.73 -3.84
CA ASP A 82 -13.19 8.36 -2.63
C ASP A 82 -14.57 8.97 -2.97
N PRO A 83 -15.68 8.50 -2.39
CA PRO A 83 -17.03 8.94 -2.73
C PRO A 83 -17.41 10.34 -2.20
N ASP A 84 -16.45 11.07 -1.61
CA ASP A 84 -16.66 12.35 -0.91
C ASP A 84 -15.99 13.57 -1.59
N ASP A 85 -15.61 13.48 -2.88
CA ASP A 85 -15.20 14.69 -3.62
C ASP A 85 -16.46 15.47 -4.09
N PRO A 86 -16.73 16.67 -3.56
CA PRO A 86 -17.91 17.43 -3.93
C PRO A 86 -17.78 17.97 -5.36
N GLU A 87 -18.77 17.68 -6.21
CA GLU A 87 -18.80 18.16 -7.60
C GLU A 87 -18.56 19.68 -7.69
N PRO A 88 -17.71 20.14 -8.62
CA PRO A 88 -17.49 21.57 -8.82
C PRO A 88 -18.77 22.23 -9.33
N LEU A 89 -19.30 23.14 -8.51
CA LEU A 89 -20.47 23.96 -8.80
C LEU A 89 -20.35 24.63 -10.19
N GLY A 90 -21.35 24.37 -11.02
CA GLY A 90 -21.43 24.79 -12.42
C GLY A 90 -21.15 26.29 -12.63
N GLY A 91 -20.13 26.56 -13.44
CA GLY A 91 -19.85 27.89 -13.98
C GLY A 91 -20.89 28.31 -15.01
N CYS A 92 -21.45 29.50 -14.82
CA CYS A 92 -22.41 30.18 -15.68
C CYS A 92 -21.99 30.15 -17.16
N ARG A 93 -22.76 29.48 -18.03
CA ARG A 93 -22.68 29.65 -19.48
C ARG A 93 -23.58 30.81 -19.87
N SER A 94 -23.04 32.02 -19.95
CA SER A 94 -23.66 33.08 -20.76
C SER A 94 -23.20 32.89 -22.21
N GLU A 95 -24.07 32.27 -23.01
CA GLU A 95 -23.98 32.29 -24.45
C GLU A 95 -24.33 33.70 -24.94
N THR A 96 -23.33 34.45 -25.40
CA THR A 96 -23.36 35.32 -26.59
C THR A 96 -22.15 36.24 -26.61
N GLY A 97 -21.46 36.30 -27.75
CA GLY A 97 -20.59 37.42 -28.10
C GLY A 97 -19.09 37.22 -27.88
N THR A 98 -18.44 36.65 -28.89
CA THR A 98 -17.12 37.05 -29.41
C THR A 98 -16.31 38.07 -28.59
N CYS A 99 -15.17 37.65 -28.06
CA CYS A 99 -13.89 38.40 -28.12
C CYS A 99 -12.79 37.46 -27.59
N CYS A 100 -11.58 37.34 -28.13
CA CYS A 100 -10.93 37.75 -29.35
C CYS A 100 -9.56 37.06 -29.23
N ARG A 101 -9.09 36.40 -30.29
CA ARG A 101 -7.73 35.86 -30.36
C ARG A 101 -6.75 37.03 -30.48
N THR A 102 -5.61 36.98 -29.79
CA THR A 102 -4.26 37.46 -30.20
C THR A 102 -3.30 37.23 -29.02
N THR A 103 -2.40 36.25 -29.09
CA THR A 103 -1.00 36.30 -29.58
C THR A 103 -0.07 37.24 -28.82
N SER A 104 1.03 36.65 -28.33
CA SER A 104 2.23 37.22 -27.75
C SER A 104 2.78 38.46 -28.46
N THR A 105 3.13 39.49 -27.70
CA THR A 105 4.51 39.96 -27.45
C THR A 105 4.46 40.90 -26.24
#